data_AF-A0A957TJ57-F1
#
_entry.id   AF-A0A957TJ57-F1
#
_cell.length_a   1.000
_cell.length_b   1.000
_cell.length_c   1.000
_cell.angle_alpha   90.00
_cell.angle_beta   90.00
_cell.angle_gamma   90.00
#
_symmetry.space_group_name_H-M   'P 1'
#
loop_
_entity.id
_entity.type
_entity.pdbx_description
1 polymer ?
#
loop_
_entity_poly.entity_id
_entity_poly.type
_entity_poly.pdbx_seq_one_letter_code
_entity_poly.pdbx_strand_id
1 'polypeptide(L)'
;MQSATGAYEPVATAVSTGDRVAPKATWQVLYRQLQRRRDEIIHEIRTYPPPIPACDVQFNYLLEQRTNVLREIKALERIDVEDSSALQGFVSASAFC
;
A
#
# COMPACT_ATOMS: atom_id res chain seq x y z
N MET A 1 -27.07 21.06 23.65
CA MET A 1 -26.09 21.25 22.57
C MET A 1 -24.71 21.24 23.16
N GLN A 2 -24.02 20.08 23.18
CA GLN A 2 -22.58 20.01 23.42
C GLN A 2 -22.03 18.94 22.48
N SER A 3 -21.14 19.38 21.60
CA SER A 3 -20.59 18.68 20.45
C SER A 3 -19.50 17.70 20.89
N ALA A 4 -19.59 16.45 20.47
CA ALA A 4 -18.50 15.49 20.57
C ALA A 4 -17.63 15.59 19.32
N THR A 5 -16.58 16.40 19.35
CA THR A 5 -15.45 16.28 18.43
C THR A 5 -14.65 15.06 18.84
N GLY A 6 -14.86 13.94 18.14
CA GLY A 6 -14.00 12.78 18.19
C GLY A 6 -12.63 13.17 17.66
N ALA A 7 -11.71 13.47 18.58
CA ALA A 7 -10.31 13.63 18.27
C ALA A 7 -9.78 12.27 17.81
N TYR A 8 -9.46 12.18 16.51
CA TYR A 8 -8.60 11.12 15.99
C TYR A 8 -7.23 11.30 16.63
N GLU A 9 -6.94 10.50 17.66
CA GLU A 9 -5.60 10.43 18.23
C GLU A 9 -4.66 9.85 17.16
N PRO A 10 -3.58 10.55 16.77
CA PRO A 10 -2.54 9.92 16.00
C PRO A 10 -1.84 8.95 16.95
N VAL A 11 -1.92 7.64 16.69
CA VAL A 11 -1.02 6.69 17.32
C VAL A 11 0.39 7.02 16.83
N ALA A 12 1.08 7.85 17.61
CA ALA A 12 2.50 8.08 17.46
C ALA A 12 3.19 6.81 17.92
N THR A 13 3.30 5.83 17.02
CA THR A 13 4.17 4.69 17.20
C THR A 13 5.60 5.22 17.17
N ALA A 14 6.12 5.54 18.35
CA ALA A 14 7.54 5.69 18.58
C ALA A 14 8.20 4.35 18.22
N VAL A 15 8.71 4.23 17.00
CA VAL A 15 9.53 3.09 16.60
C VAL A 15 10.89 3.29 17.26
N SER A 16 11.08 2.64 18.41
CA SER A 16 12.39 2.41 18.99
C SER A 16 13.19 1.52 18.04
N THR A 17 14.32 2.05 17.60
CA THR A 17 15.43 1.37 16.91
C THR A 17 15.92 0.19 17.75
N GLY A 18 15.25 -0.96 17.67
CA GLY A 18 15.60 -2.13 18.50
C GLY A 18 14.71 -3.35 18.30
N ASP A 19 13.45 -3.18 17.88
CA ASP A 19 12.60 -4.33 17.59
C ASP A 19 12.87 -4.83 16.17
N ARG A 20 13.66 -5.90 16.05
CA ARG A 20 13.74 -6.68 14.81
C ARG A 20 12.40 -7.37 14.62
N VAL A 21 11.44 -6.67 14.03
CA VAL A 21 10.18 -7.27 13.58
C VAL A 21 10.53 -8.45 12.68
N ALA A 22 10.01 -9.64 13.03
CA ALA A 22 10.31 -10.86 12.29
C ALA A 22 9.98 -10.66 10.80
N PRO A 23 10.81 -11.16 9.86
CA PRO A 23 10.59 -10.97 8.42
C PRO A 23 9.18 -11.37 7.97
N LYS A 24 8.64 -12.46 8.50
CA LYS A 24 7.25 -12.86 8.26
C LYS A 24 6.21 -11.81 8.68
N ALA A 25 6.39 -11.17 9.83
CA ALA A 25 5.47 -10.13 10.30
C ALA A 25 5.57 -8.88 9.41
N THR A 26 6.78 -8.50 9.00
CA THR A 26 7.03 -7.43 8.04
C THR A 26 6.36 -7.75 6.70
N TRP A 27 6.56 -8.96 6.17
CA TRP A 27 5.93 -9.42 4.92
C TRP A 27 4.40 -9.31 4.99
N GLN A 28 3.79 -9.75 6.10
CA GLN A 28 2.34 -9.67 6.29
C GLN A 28 1.81 -8.23 6.32
N VAL A 29 2.55 -7.32 6.95
CA VAL A 29 2.19 -5.89 6.98
C VAL A 29 2.22 -5.31 5.57
N LEU A 30 3.32 -5.53 4.84
CA LEU A 30 3.48 -5.05 3.46
C LEU A 30 2.41 -5.61 2.54
N TYR A 31 2.14 -6.92 2.63
CA TYR A 31 1.12 -7.56 1.83
C TYR A 31 -0.26 -6.94 2.05
N ARG A 32 -0.65 -6.70 3.32
CA ARG A 32 -1.91 -6.03 3.65
C ARG A 32 -1.97 -4.59 3.15
N GLN A 33 -0.87 -3.85 3.24
CA GLN A 33 -0.81 -2.47 2.74
C GLN A 33 -1.01 -2.41 1.22
N LEU A 34 -0.31 -3.27 0.47
CA LEU A 34 -0.45 -3.34 -0.98
C LEU A 34 -1.87 -3.80 -1.39
N GLN A 35 -2.46 -4.77 -0.68
CA GLN A 35 -3.84 -5.19 -0.92
C GLN A 35 -4.83 -4.06 -0.67
N ARG A 36 -4.68 -3.32 0.43
CA ARG A 36 -5.50 -2.16 0.72
C ARG A 36 -5.39 -1.11 -0.38
N ARG A 37 -4.17 -0.80 -0.82
CA ARG A 37 -3.95 0.18 -1.90
C ARG A 37 -4.58 -0.26 -3.22
N ARG A 38 -4.47 -1.54 -3.56
CA ARG A 38 -5.16 -2.14 -4.72
C ARG A 38 -6.68 -1.92 -4.61
N ASP A 39 -7.27 -2.19 -3.45
CA ASP A 39 -8.71 -2.10 -3.26
C ASP A 39 -9.21 -0.65 -3.34
N GLU A 40 -8.45 0.30 -2.79
CA GLU A 40 -8.70 1.74 -2.94
C GLU A 40 -8.69 2.16 -4.42
N ILE A 41 -7.65 1.80 -5.18
CA ILE A 41 -7.56 2.12 -6.62
C ILE A 41 -8.71 1.49 -7.41
N ILE A 42 -9.05 0.23 -7.15
CA ILE A 42 -10.17 -0.44 -7.82
C ILE A 42 -11.49 0.25 -7.51
N HIS A 43 -11.69 0.67 -6.26
CA HIS A 43 -12.86 1.44 -5.87
C HIS A 43 -12.93 2.75 -6.65
N GLU A 44 -11.85 3.54 -6.65
CA GLU A 44 -11.76 4.81 -7.37
C GLU A 44 -12.08 4.63 -8.86
N ILE A 45 -11.51 3.62 -9.53
CA ILE A 45 -11.79 3.32 -10.94
C ILE A 45 -13.26 2.98 -11.17
N ARG A 46 -13.88 2.21 -10.27
CA ARG A 46 -15.29 1.79 -10.40
C ARG A 46 -16.27 2.93 -10.19
N THR A 47 -15.94 3.86 -9.31
CA THR A 47 -16.77 5.04 -9.02
C THR A 47 -16.40 6.24 -9.89
N TYR A 48 -15.41 6.10 -10.76
CA TYR A 48 -14.94 7.18 -11.62
C TYR A 48 -16.03 7.57 -12.64
N PRO A 49 -16.27 8.87 -12.87
CA PRO A 49 -17.16 9.32 -13.95
C PRO A 49 -16.72 8.76 -15.32
N PRO A 50 -17.60 8.69 -16.34
CA PRO A 50 -17.19 8.21 -17.67
C PRO A 50 -15.97 8.97 -18.20
N PRO A 51 -14.82 8.30 -18.44
CA PRO A 51 -13.58 8.98 -18.82
C PRO A 51 -13.61 9.40 -20.29
N ILE A 52 -12.92 10.51 -20.61
CA ILE A 52 -12.61 10.86 -22.01
C ILE A 52 -11.34 10.09 -22.41
N PRO A 53 -11.42 9.12 -23.35
CA PRO A 53 -10.26 8.30 -23.71
C PRO A 53 -9.05 9.15 -24.10
N ALA A 54 -7.86 8.75 -23.63
CA ALA A 54 -6.56 9.41 -23.85
C ALA A 54 -6.40 10.85 -23.29
N CYS A 55 -7.47 11.58 -23.02
CA CYS A 55 -7.42 12.93 -22.44
C CYS A 55 -7.55 12.93 -20.90
N ASP A 56 -8.09 11.86 -20.32
CA ASP A 56 -8.29 11.75 -18.88
C ASP A 56 -7.01 11.28 -18.17
N VAL A 57 -6.11 12.23 -17.91
CA VAL A 57 -4.82 11.99 -17.25
C VAL A 57 -5.00 11.31 -15.89
N GLN A 58 -6.03 11.70 -15.13
CA GLN A 58 -6.28 11.13 -13.82
C GLN A 58 -6.76 9.67 -13.93
N PHE A 59 -7.68 9.36 -14.83
CA PHE A 59 -8.09 7.98 -15.05
C PHE A 59 -6.92 7.10 -15.55
N ASN A 60 -6.12 7.62 -16.49
CA ASN A 60 -4.92 6.93 -16.96
C ASN A 60 -3.93 6.64 -15.83
N TYR A 61 -3.72 7.60 -14.93
CA TYR A 61 -2.88 7.42 -13.75
C TYR A 61 -3.42 6.34 -12.80
N LEU A 62 -4.75 6.25 -12.61
CA LEU A 62 -5.35 5.16 -11.83
C LEU A 62 -5.11 3.78 -12.45
N LEU A 63 -5.16 3.67 -13.79
CA LEU A 63 -4.84 2.42 -14.50
C LEU A 63 -3.37 2.02 -14.35
N GLU A 64 -2.46 3.00 -14.40
CA GLU A 64 -1.04 2.79 -14.16
C GLU A 64 -0.78 2.34 -12.71
N GLN A 65 -1.34 3.06 -11.73
CA GLN A 65 -1.22 2.68 -10.32
C GLN A 65 -1.75 1.28 -10.04
N ARG A 66 -2.89 0.91 -10.63
CA ARG A 66 -3.43 -0.46 -10.55
C ARG A 66 -2.43 -1.49 -11.08
N THR A 67 -1.78 -1.17 -12.20
CA THR A 67 -0.78 -2.06 -12.81
C THR A 67 0.44 -2.21 -11.91
N ASN A 68 0.91 -1.10 -11.33
CA ASN A 68 2.08 -1.07 -10.46
C ASN A 68 1.83 -1.83 -9.16
N VAL A 69 0.72 -1.58 -8.45
CA VAL A 69 0.42 -2.28 -7.19
C VAL A 69 0.25 -3.78 -7.40
N LEU A 70 -0.38 -4.22 -8.50
CA LEU A 70 -0.50 -5.64 -8.84
C LEU A 70 0.85 -6.29 -9.16
N ARG A 71 1.77 -5.53 -9.77
CA ARG A 71 3.15 -6.00 -10.02
C ARG A 71 3.90 -6.18 -8.70
N GLU A 72 3.78 -5.24 -7.77
CA GLU A 72 4.45 -5.30 -6.49
C GLU A 72 3.93 -6.43 -5.60
N ILE A 73 2.61 -6.65 -5.54
CA ILE A 73 2.03 -7.80 -4.84
C ILE A 73 2.63 -9.11 -5.37
N LYS A 74 2.69 -9.27 -6.71
CA LYS A 74 3.30 -10.45 -7.34
C LYS A 74 4.79 -10.57 -7.08
N ALA A 75 5.51 -9.46 -6.94
CA ALA A 75 6.93 -9.48 -6.61
C ALA A 75 7.14 -9.90 -5.15
N LEU A 76 6.34 -9.37 -4.23
CA LEU A 76 6.36 -9.73 -2.80
C LEU A 76 5.97 -11.20 -2.56
N GLU A 77 5.02 -11.74 -3.34
CA GLU A 77 4.62 -13.15 -3.30
C GLU A 77 5.73 -14.12 -3.74
N ARG A 78 6.76 -13.64 -4.46
CA ARG A 78 7.93 -14.44 -4.87
C ARG A 78 9.06 -14.41 -3.85
N ILE A 79 9.00 -13.50 -2.88
CA ILE A 79 9.99 -13.38 -1.82
C ILE A 79 9.65 -14.42 -0.76
N ASP A 80 10.64 -15.21 -0.35
CA ASP A 80 10.50 -16.09 0.79
C ASP A 80 10.23 -15.25 2.04
N VAL A 81 9.16 -15.58 2.77
CA VAL A 81 8.69 -14.85 3.95
C VAL A 81 9.70 -14.84 5.10
N GLU A 82 10.66 -15.76 5.08
CA GLU A 82 11.74 -15.83 6.08
C GLU A 82 13.02 -15.10 5.62
N ASP A 83 13.12 -14.71 4.34
CA ASP A 83 14.30 -13.99 3.81
C ASP A 83 14.23 -12.49 4.12
N SER A 84 14.84 -12.13 5.25
CA SER A 84 14.94 -10.74 5.71
C SER A 84 15.68 -9.83 4.73
N SER A 85 16.68 -10.34 4.01
CA SER A 85 17.49 -9.53 3.09
C SER A 85 16.70 -9.21 1.83
N ALA A 86 16.04 -10.21 1.24
CA ALA A 86 15.18 -10.01 0.07
C ALA A 86 14.01 -9.08 0.40
N LEU A 87 13.41 -9.24 1.58
CA LEU A 87 12.32 -8.38 2.04
C LEU A 87 12.78 -6.93 2.24
N GLN A 88 13.94 -6.71 2.84
CA GLN A 88 14.51 -5.36 2.99
C GLN A 88 14.81 -4.72 1.62
N GLY A 89 15.36 -5.50 0.69
CA GLY A 89 15.59 -5.06 -0.69
C GLY A 89 14.31 -4.65 -1.40
N PHE A 90 13.23 -5.40 -1.19
CA PHE A 90 11.90 -5.04 -1.69
C PHE A 90 11.37 -3.75 -1.09
N VAL A 91 11.44 -3.59 0.24
CA VAL A 91 10.99 -2.36 0.93
C VAL A 91 11.75 -1.15 0.39
N SER A 92 13.06 -1.25 0.21
CA SER A 92 13.87 -0.14 -0.32
C SER A 92 13.62 0.18 -1.79
N ALA A 93 13.04 -0.75 -2.57
CA ALA A 93 12.79 -0.59 -4.01
C ALA A 93 11.31 -0.34 -4.36
N SER A 94 10.39 -0.61 -3.44
CA SER A 94 8.95 -0.41 -3.63
C SER A 94 8.60 1.07 -3.69
N ALA A 95 7.66 1.42 -4.57
CA ALA A 95 7.12 2.79 -4.63
C ALA A 95 5.97 3.03 -3.62
N PHE A 96 5.59 2.00 -2.86
CA PHE A 96 4.45 2.02 -1.93
C PHE A 96 4.87 1.76 -0.47
N CYS A 97 6.17 1.70 -0.17
CA CYS A 97 6.73 1.48 1.17
C CYS A 97 7.42 2.72 1.73
#